data_AF-A0A2C3QA14-F1
#
_entry.id   AF-A0A2C3QA14-F1
#
_cell.length_a   1.000
_cell.length_b   1.000
_cell.length_c   1.000
_cell.angle_alpha   90.00
_cell.angle_beta   90.00
_cell.angle_gamma   90.00
#
_symmetry.space_group_name_H-M   'P 1'
#
loop_
_entity.id
_entity.type
_entity.pdbx_description
1 polymer ?
#
loop_
_entity_poly.entity_id
_entity_poly.type
_entity_poly.pdbx_seq_one_letter_code
_entity_poly.pdbx_strand_id
1 'polypeptide(L)'
;MENTVSRELRNIRICLIILIIVIAFWDREKTVEITDHGSEPIVNTSNMTQVGDNTFAYKDESNQIKIFKFNPDTNEIKLIKEFYANEY
;
A
#
# COMPACT_ATOMS: atom_id res chain seq x y z
N MET A 1 24.98 -36.68 34.61
CA MET A 1 24.18 -37.49 33.67
C MET A 1 22.77 -36.94 33.71
N GLU A 2 22.35 -36.16 32.71
CA GLU A 2 20.95 -35.67 32.67
C GLU A 2 20.02 -36.90 32.67
N ASN A 3 19.01 -36.88 33.53
CA ASN A 3 18.04 -37.96 33.61
C ASN A 3 17.34 -38.06 32.25
N THR A 4 17.46 -39.23 31.61
CA THR A 4 16.89 -39.51 30.27
C THR A 4 15.43 -39.07 30.19
N VAL A 5 14.65 -39.30 31.26
CA VAL A 5 13.25 -38.89 31.36
C VAL A 5 13.09 -37.37 31.26
N SER A 6 13.96 -36.60 31.89
CA SER A 6 13.92 -35.13 31.84
C SER A 6 14.22 -34.57 30.45
N ARG A 7 15.12 -35.23 29.70
CA ARG A 7 15.43 -34.88 28.31
C ARG A 7 14.26 -35.18 27.37
N GLU A 8 13.62 -36.34 27.54
CA GLU A 8 12.45 -36.71 26.75
C GLU A 8 11.26 -35.78 27.04
N LEU A 9 11.01 -35.41 28.30
CA LEU A 9 9.96 -34.43 28.64
C LEU A 9 10.21 -33.05 28.01
N ARG A 10 11.47 -32.60 27.97
CA ARG A 10 11.84 -31.33 27.32
C ARG A 10 11.59 -31.39 25.82
N ASN A 11 11.95 -32.49 25.17
CA ASN A 11 11.71 -32.72 23.74
C ASN A 11 10.20 -32.77 23.43
N ILE A 12 9.42 -33.51 24.22
CA ILE A 12 7.96 -33.58 24.07
C ILE A 12 7.35 -32.17 24.21
N ARG A 13 7.78 -31.39 25.21
CA ARG A 13 7.30 -30.01 25.40
C ARG A 13 7.62 -29.12 24.21
N ILE A 14 8.83 -29.22 23.65
CA ILE A 14 9.23 -28.45 22.47
C ILE A 14 8.40 -28.86 21.24
N CYS A 15 8.25 -30.16 21.00
CA CYS A 15 7.44 -30.69 19.90
C CYS A 15 5.98 -30.22 20.01
N LEU A 16 5.39 -30.22 21.20
CA LEU A 16 4.03 -29.73 21.42
C LEU A 16 3.88 -28.23 21.13
N ILE A 17 4.85 -27.41 21.54
CA ILE A 17 4.83 -25.96 21.25
C ILE A 17 4.90 -25.73 19.73
N ILE A 18 5.80 -26.42 19.03
CA ILE A 18 5.93 -26.30 17.57
C ILE A 18 4.64 -26.76 16.89
N LEU A 19 4.03 -27.85 17.35
CA LEU A 19 2.78 -28.36 16.80
C LEU A 19 1.61 -27.37 16.99
N ILE A 20 1.51 -26.73 18.15
CA ILE A 20 0.52 -25.68 18.41
C ILE A 20 0.72 -24.48 17.47
N ILE A 21 1.97 -24.04 17.29
CA ILE A 21 2.31 -22.95 16.36
C ILE A 21 1.88 -23.34 14.94
N VAL A 22 2.29 -24.51 14.46
CA VAL A 22 1.94 -24.97 13.12
C VAL A 22 0.42 -24.98 12.95
N ILE A 23 -0.35 -25.56 13.87
CA ILE A 23 -1.83 -25.57 13.79
C ILE A 23 -2.42 -24.15 13.81
N ALA A 24 -1.91 -23.27 14.67
CA ALA A 24 -2.41 -21.88 14.79
C ALA A 24 -2.12 -21.01 13.56
N PHE A 25 -1.12 -21.37 12.77
CA PHE A 25 -0.73 -20.65 11.54
C PHE A 25 -1.11 -21.41 10.25
N TRP A 26 -1.47 -22.70 10.33
CA TRP A 26 -1.87 -23.53 9.20
C TRP A 26 -3.13 -23.03 8.50
N ASP A 27 -4.08 -22.50 9.28
CA ASP A 27 -5.37 -21.99 8.78
C ASP A 27 -5.33 -20.49 8.41
N ARG A 28 -4.15 -19.86 8.34
CA ARG A 28 -4.04 -18.45 7.94
C ARG A 28 -4.03 -18.28 6.42
N GLU A 29 -5.07 -18.78 5.77
CA GLU A 29 -5.56 -18.23 4.50
C GLU A 29 -6.54 -17.06 4.74
N LYS A 30 -6.55 -16.47 5.94
CA LYS A 30 -7.03 -15.11 6.09
C LYS A 30 -5.86 -14.17 5.90
N THR A 31 -5.64 -13.78 4.64
CA THR A 31 -5.21 -12.41 4.34
C THR A 31 -5.99 -11.50 5.28
N VAL A 32 -5.29 -10.74 6.10
CA VAL A 32 -5.92 -9.68 6.90
C VAL A 32 -6.54 -8.74 5.88
N GLU A 33 -7.83 -8.91 5.60
CA GLU A 33 -8.59 -7.90 4.88
C GLU A 33 -8.58 -6.68 5.81
N ILE A 34 -7.82 -5.67 5.39
CA ILE A 34 -7.98 -4.32 5.92
C ILE A 34 -9.32 -3.85 5.35
N THR A 35 -10.42 -4.28 5.98
CA THR A 35 -11.74 -3.74 5.70
C THR A 35 -11.76 -2.34 6.31
N ASP A 36 -11.40 -1.34 5.51
CA ASP A 36 -11.69 0.05 5.82
C ASP A 36 -13.21 0.19 5.88
N HIS A 37 -13.76 0.16 7.09
CA HIS A 37 -15.19 0.30 7.33
C HIS A 37 -15.60 1.74 7.09
N GLY A 38 -15.79 2.10 5.81
CA GLY A 38 -16.46 3.32 5.43
C GLY A 38 -15.81 4.05 4.29
N SER A 39 -15.89 3.48 3.09
CA SER A 39 -16.27 4.22 1.87
C SER A 39 -16.47 3.22 0.74
N GLU A 40 -17.50 3.43 -0.06
CA GLU A 40 -17.65 2.84 -1.38
C GLU A 40 -16.32 2.91 -2.16
N PRO A 41 -16.07 2.08 -3.19
CA PRO A 41 -14.94 2.29 -4.06
C PRO A 41 -15.17 3.59 -4.82
N ILE A 42 -14.88 4.72 -4.17
CA ILE A 42 -14.54 5.94 -4.84
C ILE A 42 -13.28 5.54 -5.56
N VAL A 43 -13.43 5.25 -6.85
CA VAL A 43 -12.35 5.29 -7.81
C VAL A 43 -11.86 6.73 -7.75
N ASN A 44 -11.08 7.05 -6.72
CA ASN A 44 -10.47 8.34 -6.50
C ASN A 44 -9.26 8.34 -7.43
N THR A 45 -9.55 8.26 -8.74
CA THR A 45 -8.59 8.59 -9.77
C THR A 45 -8.30 10.05 -9.52
N SER A 46 -7.23 10.32 -8.78
CA SER A 46 -6.65 11.64 -8.74
C SER A 46 -6.57 12.10 -10.18
N ASN A 47 -7.30 13.16 -10.54
CA ASN A 47 -7.23 13.77 -11.87
C ASN A 47 -5.84 14.37 -12.14
N MET A 48 -4.92 14.26 -11.17
CA MET A 48 -3.52 14.66 -11.27
C MET A 48 -2.60 13.44 -11.42
N THR A 49 -1.72 13.49 -12.42
CA THR A 49 -0.67 12.50 -12.69
C THR A 49 0.69 13.19 -12.82
N GLN A 50 1.77 12.50 -12.44
CA GLN A 50 3.12 13.02 -12.63
C GLN A 50 3.59 12.70 -14.06
N VAL A 51 4.08 13.72 -14.78
CA VAL A 51 4.54 13.59 -16.18
C VAL A 51 6.05 13.81 -16.33
N GLY A 52 6.74 14.13 -15.25
CA GLY A 52 8.19 14.30 -15.21
C GLY A 52 8.67 14.78 -13.85
N ASP A 53 9.96 15.13 -13.75
CA ASP A 53 10.56 15.63 -12.51
C ASP A 53 9.88 16.92 -12.06
N ASN A 54 9.32 16.86 -10.86
CA ASN A 54 8.55 17.94 -10.23
C ASN A 54 7.47 18.53 -11.15
N THR A 55 6.95 17.74 -12.10
CA THR A 55 6.00 18.20 -13.11
C THR A 55 4.74 17.34 -13.09
N PHE A 56 3.59 17.99 -12.98
CA PHE A 56 2.30 17.35 -12.74
C PHE A 56 1.30 17.80 -13.79
N ALA A 57 0.53 16.89 -14.35
CA ALA A 57 -0.61 17.20 -15.20
C ALA A 57 -1.89 16.97 -14.43
N TYR A 58 -2.83 17.92 -14.49
CA TYR A 58 -4.14 17.87 -13.87
C TYR A 58 -5.22 18.09 -14.93
N LYS A 59 -6.22 17.21 -14.96
CA LYS A 59 -7.40 17.36 -15.80
C LYS A 59 -8.53 18.00 -14.97
N ASP A 60 -8.99 19.17 -15.38
CA ASP A 60 -10.13 19.83 -14.73
C ASP A 60 -11.48 19.29 -15.23
N GLU A 61 -12.56 19.70 -14.55
CA GLU A 61 -13.94 19.31 -14.89
C GLU A 61 -14.39 19.83 -16.27
N SER A 62 -13.72 20.86 -16.80
CA SER A 62 -13.98 21.44 -18.12
C SER A 62 -13.16 20.77 -19.22
N ASN A 63 -12.60 19.58 -18.96
CA ASN A 63 -11.80 18.80 -19.90
C ASN A 63 -10.52 19.53 -20.38
N GLN A 64 -10.00 20.46 -19.57
CA GLN A 64 -8.71 21.11 -19.80
C GLN A 64 -7.61 20.38 -19.04
N ILE A 65 -6.48 20.21 -19.70
CA ILE A 65 -5.26 19.68 -19.11
C ILE A 65 -4.36 20.86 -18.75
N LYS A 66 -4.00 20.93 -17.47
CA LYS A 66 -3.09 21.91 -16.89
C LYS A 66 -1.82 21.22 -16.46
N ILE A 67 -0.66 21.73 -16.88
CA ILE A 67 0.64 21.22 -16.48
C ILE A 67 1.27 22.20 -15.49
N PHE A 68 1.65 21.70 -14.33
CA PHE A 68 2.29 22.43 -13.25
C PHE A 68 3.73 21.98 -13.06
N LYS A 69 4.62 22.90 -12.71
CA LYS A 69 5.99 22.60 -12.28
C LYS A 69 6.22 23.13 -10.88
N PHE A 70 6.66 22.24 -9.99
CA PHE A 70 7.09 22.57 -8.65
C PHE A 70 8.57 22.94 -8.65
N ASN A 71 8.91 24.04 -7.98
CA ASN A 71 10.28 24.43 -7.71
C ASN A 71 10.60 24.14 -6.24
N PRO A 72 11.48 23.16 -5.93
CA PRO A 72 11.85 22.85 -4.55
C PRO A 72 12.61 23.99 -3.86
N ASP A 73 13.33 24.83 -4.61
CA ASP A 73 14.13 25.92 -4.04
C ASP A 73 13.27 27.07 -3.50
N THR A 74 12.14 27.33 -4.16
CA THR A 74 11.20 28.39 -3.76
C THR A 74 9.95 27.85 -3.08
N ASN A 75 9.77 26.53 -3.05
CA ASN A 75 8.56 25.84 -2.60
C ASN A 75 7.27 26.34 -3.31
N GLU A 76 7.40 26.73 -4.59
CA GLU A 76 6.29 27.25 -5.38
C GLU A 76 5.88 26.27 -6.47
N ILE A 77 4.59 26.23 -6.78
CA ILE A 77 4.04 25.52 -7.94
C ILE A 77 3.60 26.57 -8.96
N LYS A 78 4.03 26.43 -10.22
CA LYS A 78 3.64 27.32 -11.32
C LYS A 78 2.96 26.56 -12.45
N LEU A 79 1.91 27.15 -13.01
CA LEU A 79 1.30 26.68 -14.24
C LEU A 79 2.27 26.94 -15.41
N ILE A 80 2.62 25.89 -16.14
CA ILE A 80 3.53 25.97 -17.29
C ILE A 80 2.80 25.78 -18.63
N LYS A 81 1.64 25.11 -18.63
CA LYS A 81 0.84 24.92 -19.85
C LYS A 81 -0.62 24.64 -19.51
N GLU A 82 -1.51 25.09 -20.38
CA GLU A 82 -2.95 24.82 -20.33
C GLU A 82 -3.47 24.56 -21.75
N PHE A 83 -4.25 23.51 -21.95
CA PHE A 83 -4.85 23.17 -23.24
C PHE A 83 -6.07 22.26 -23.07
N TYR A 84 -7.01 22.30 -24.02
CA TYR A 84 -8.16 21.40 -24.03
C TYR A 84 -7.74 20.00 -24.45
N ALA A 85 -8.28 18.98 -23.76
CA ALA A 85 -8.24 17.60 -24.21
C ALA A 85 -9.27 17.40 -25.34
N ASN A 86 -9.02 17.99 -26.51
CA ASN A 86 -9.85 17.70 -27.68
C ASN A 86 -9.55 16.28 -28.14
N GLU A 87 -10.56 15.41 -28.05
CA GLU A 87 -10.55 14.09 -28.67
C GLU A 87 -10.71 14.30 -30.18
N TYR A 88 -9.66 13.95 -30.94
CA TYR A 88 -9.69 13.86 -32.40
C TYR A 88 -9.87 12.40 -32.82
#